data_AF-A0AAN5YPZ3-F1
#
_entry.id   AF-A0AAN5YPZ3-F1
#
_cell.length_a   1.000
_cell.length_b   1.000
_cell.length_c   1.000
_cell.angle_alpha   90.00
_cell.angle_beta   90.00
_cell.angle_gamma   90.00
#
_symmetry.space_group_name_H-M   'P 1'
#
loop_
_entity.id
_entity.type
_entity.pdbx_description
1 polymer ?
#
loop_
_entity_poly.entity_id
_entity_poly.type
_entity_poly.pdbx_seq_one_letter_code
_entity_poly.pdbx_strand_id
1 'polypeptide(L)'
;MTATTTVTAPPRITAENVATLFPEVDTSLAREVFPSTAEGSAKDSEELAGYDEEQVRLMDEVCIVLDDDDKPIGSASKKACHLMTNIDRGLLHRAFSVFLFDSNNRLLLQQRASEKITFPDMWTNTCCSHPLGIPGETGAELEAAVLGVKRAAQRKLDQELGIKAEQVPLEKFEFFTRIHYKAPSDGKWGEHEIDYILFIQADVDLNVNPNEARDTRYVSAEELKQMFTEPGLKFTPWFKLICNSMLFEWWSHLGTAGLDKYKGEKEIRRM
;
A
#
# COMPACT_ATOMS: atom_id res chain seq x y z
N MET A 1 -5.46 7.29 -45.38
CA MET A 1 -4.81 6.15 -44.72
C MET A 1 -4.70 6.48 -43.24
N THR A 2 -5.55 5.88 -42.41
CA THR A 2 -5.53 6.05 -40.97
C THR A 2 -4.43 5.16 -40.40
N ALA A 3 -3.39 5.75 -39.83
CA ALA A 3 -2.32 5.00 -39.17
C ALA A 3 -2.88 4.45 -37.85
N THR A 4 -3.10 3.14 -37.80
CA THR A 4 -3.40 2.43 -36.56
C THR A 4 -2.11 2.34 -35.76
N THR A 5 -1.94 3.21 -34.77
CA THR A 5 -0.84 3.10 -33.81
C THR A 5 -1.13 1.89 -32.93
N THR A 6 -0.47 0.77 -33.19
CA THR A 6 -0.51 -0.41 -32.31
C THR A 6 0.20 -0.02 -31.01
N VAL A 7 -0.57 0.26 -29.96
CA VAL A 7 -0.01 0.42 -28.62
C VAL A 7 0.38 -0.97 -28.14
N THR A 8 1.65 -1.32 -28.29
CA THR A 8 2.20 -2.56 -27.72
C THR A 8 2.09 -2.45 -26.20
N ALA A 9 1.39 -3.37 -25.56
CA ALA A 9 1.38 -3.44 -24.10
C ALA A 9 2.83 -3.57 -23.59
N PRO A 10 3.20 -2.92 -22.48
CA PRO A 10 4.52 -3.10 -21.90
C PRO A 10 4.78 -4.58 -21.62
N PRO A 11 6.03 -5.07 -21.79
CA PRO A 11 6.35 -6.47 -21.57
C PRO A 11 6.05 -6.86 -20.12
N ARG A 12 5.46 -8.04 -19.94
CA ARG A 12 5.22 -8.61 -18.60
C ARG A 12 6.56 -8.74 -17.86
N ILE A 13 6.61 -8.23 -16.63
CA ILE A 13 7.79 -8.35 -15.78
C ILE A 13 7.82 -9.77 -15.20
N THR A 14 8.99 -10.40 -15.25
CA THR A 14 9.26 -11.73 -14.70
C THR A 14 10.60 -11.74 -13.98
N ALA A 15 10.86 -12.79 -13.19
CA ALA A 15 12.15 -12.97 -12.52
C ALA A 15 13.34 -12.99 -13.51
N GLU A 16 13.13 -13.46 -14.75
CA GLU A 16 14.18 -13.55 -15.76
C GLU A 16 14.51 -12.20 -16.40
N ASN A 17 13.54 -11.30 -16.54
CA ASN A 17 13.72 -10.04 -17.27
C ASN A 17 13.81 -8.79 -16.38
N VAL A 18 13.39 -8.86 -15.11
CA VAL A 18 13.23 -7.67 -14.27
C VAL A 18 14.51 -6.87 -14.11
N ALA A 19 15.67 -7.52 -13.92
CA ALA A 19 16.96 -6.82 -13.80
C ALA A 19 17.44 -6.20 -15.13
N THR A 20 16.97 -6.73 -16.28
CA THR A 20 17.28 -6.14 -17.59
C THR A 20 16.40 -4.93 -17.86
N LEU A 21 15.13 -5.01 -17.46
CA LEU A 21 14.19 -3.90 -17.61
C LEU A 21 14.47 -2.80 -16.58
N PHE A 22 14.81 -3.15 -15.34
CA PHE A 22 15.03 -2.22 -14.23
C PHE A 22 16.35 -2.58 -13.54
N PRO A 23 17.48 -2.00 -13.99
CA PRO A 23 18.79 -2.28 -13.41
C PRO A 23 18.90 -1.97 -11.90
N GLU A 24 18.02 -1.11 -11.38
CA GLU A 24 17.92 -0.81 -9.95
C GLU A 24 17.21 -1.90 -9.10
N VAL A 25 16.60 -2.91 -9.73
CA VAL A 25 15.96 -4.02 -9.01
C VAL A 25 17.00 -5.05 -8.61
N ASP A 26 17.15 -5.24 -7.31
CA ASP A 26 17.96 -6.32 -6.75
C ASP A 26 17.19 -7.65 -6.78
N THR A 27 17.70 -8.60 -7.56
CA THR A 27 17.11 -9.95 -7.70
C THR A 27 17.64 -10.95 -6.69
N SER A 28 18.58 -10.56 -5.81
CA SER A 28 19.08 -11.39 -4.71
C SER A 28 17.96 -11.80 -3.75
N LEU A 29 16.94 -10.95 -3.60
CA LEU A 29 15.72 -11.23 -2.84
C LEU A 29 14.97 -12.47 -3.38
N ALA A 30 15.02 -12.71 -4.69
CA ALA A 30 14.44 -13.88 -5.34
C ALA A 30 15.35 -15.12 -5.23
N ARG A 31 16.61 -14.98 -4.78
CA ARG A 31 17.60 -16.06 -4.79
C ARG A 31 18.08 -16.57 -3.43
N GLU A 32 17.99 -15.80 -2.34
CA GLU A 32 18.01 -16.29 -0.94
C GLU A 32 18.21 -15.09 0.01
N VAL A 33 17.13 -14.69 0.68
CA VAL A 33 17.03 -14.22 2.09
C VAL A 33 18.28 -13.58 2.74
N PHE A 34 18.96 -12.55 2.18
CA PHE A 34 19.89 -11.68 2.95
C PHE A 34 20.10 -10.29 2.29
N PRO A 35 20.43 -9.25 3.08
CA PRO A 35 20.36 -7.85 2.67
C PRO A 35 21.56 -7.42 1.83
N SER A 36 21.30 -6.69 0.75
CA SER A 36 22.31 -5.89 0.06
C SER A 36 21.89 -4.42 0.15
N THR A 37 22.81 -3.57 0.59
CA THR A 37 22.66 -2.12 0.65
C THR A 37 22.62 -1.60 -0.78
N ALA A 38 21.48 -1.03 -1.19
CA ALA A 38 21.42 -0.24 -2.42
C ALA A 38 22.47 0.89 -2.35
N GLU A 39 23.45 0.87 -3.25
CA GLU A 39 24.40 1.96 -3.40
C GLU A 39 23.69 3.13 -4.12
N GLY A 40 23.38 4.16 -3.35
CA GLY A 40 22.76 5.40 -3.81
C GLY A 40 21.75 5.90 -2.80
N SER A 41 22.14 6.83 -1.94
CA SER A 41 21.20 7.47 -1.01
C SER A 41 20.18 8.29 -1.80
N ALA A 42 18.89 8.17 -1.46
CA ALA A 42 17.83 9.06 -1.95
C ALA A 42 18.16 10.56 -1.74
N LYS A 43 19.07 10.90 -0.83
CA LYS A 43 19.47 12.29 -0.54
C LYS A 43 20.12 13.02 -1.70
N ASP A 44 20.76 12.32 -2.64
CA ASP A 44 21.49 12.95 -3.76
C ASP A 44 20.70 12.91 -5.09
N SER A 45 19.42 12.54 -5.04
CA SER A 45 18.57 12.39 -6.21
C SER A 45 17.89 13.71 -6.60
N GLU A 46 18.12 14.21 -7.82
CA GLU A 46 17.43 15.39 -8.37
C GLU A 46 15.90 15.25 -8.31
N GLU A 47 15.37 14.02 -8.39
CA GLU A 47 13.94 13.78 -8.31
C GLU A 47 13.34 14.03 -6.92
N LEU A 48 14.16 14.15 -5.88
CA LEU A 48 13.69 14.36 -4.50
C LEU A 48 14.00 15.77 -3.99
N ALA A 49 14.55 16.65 -4.85
CA ALA A 49 14.80 18.04 -4.51
C ALA A 49 13.51 18.78 -4.15
N GLY A 50 13.48 19.37 -2.94
CA GLY A 50 12.36 20.17 -2.44
C GLY A 50 11.30 19.41 -1.64
N TYR A 51 11.44 18.10 -1.45
CA TYR A 51 10.62 17.33 -0.52
C TYR A 51 11.18 17.36 0.92
N ASP A 52 10.32 17.06 1.89
CA ASP A 52 10.68 16.95 3.30
C ASP A 52 11.78 15.89 3.54
N GLU A 53 12.75 16.20 4.42
CA GLU A 53 13.93 15.35 4.64
C GLU A 53 13.60 13.97 5.21
N GLU A 54 12.56 13.87 6.05
CA GLU A 54 12.13 12.59 6.61
C GLU A 54 11.46 11.74 5.53
N GLN A 55 10.58 12.33 4.71
CA GLN A 55 9.95 11.61 3.60
C GLN A 55 10.96 11.19 2.53
N VAL A 56 12.00 11.99 2.27
CA VAL A 56 13.13 11.61 1.40
C VAL A 56 13.90 10.42 1.98
N ARG A 57 14.17 10.41 3.29
CA ARG A 57 14.83 9.27 3.94
C ARG A 57 13.98 7.99 3.82
N LEU A 58 12.66 8.09 3.94
CA LEU A 58 11.76 6.95 3.78
C LEU A 58 11.68 6.44 2.34
N MET A 59 12.17 7.20 1.35
CA MET A 59 12.25 6.73 -0.04
C MET A 59 13.37 5.69 -0.28
N ASP A 60 14.26 5.51 0.68
CA ASP A 60 15.27 4.43 0.69
C ASP A 60 14.70 3.09 1.21
N GLU A 61 13.46 3.06 1.73
CA GLU A 61 12.81 1.81 2.15
C GLU A 61 12.73 0.82 0.97
N VAL A 62 13.00 -0.45 1.25
CA VAL A 62 13.10 -1.49 0.22
C VAL A 62 11.75 -2.19 0.04
N CYS A 63 11.08 -1.91 -1.07
CA CYS A 63 9.83 -2.55 -1.47
C CYS A 63 10.10 -3.92 -2.12
N ILE A 64 9.12 -4.82 -2.02
CA ILE A 64 9.12 -6.12 -2.71
C ILE A 64 8.57 -5.92 -4.12
N VAL A 65 9.39 -6.19 -5.14
CA VAL A 65 8.97 -6.15 -6.55
C VAL A 65 8.32 -7.48 -6.93
N LEU A 66 7.20 -7.40 -7.63
CA LEU A 66 6.34 -8.54 -7.94
C LEU A 66 6.18 -8.75 -9.44
N ASP A 67 5.78 -9.97 -9.80
CA ASP A 67 5.06 -10.21 -11.05
C ASP A 67 3.54 -10.01 -10.87
N ASP A 68 2.78 -10.16 -11.96
CA ASP A 68 1.32 -9.98 -11.98
C ASP A 68 0.52 -10.98 -11.12
N ASP A 69 1.17 -12.04 -10.63
CA ASP A 69 0.55 -13.11 -9.84
C ASP A 69 1.02 -13.07 -8.37
N ASP A 70 1.59 -11.93 -7.95
CA ASP A 70 2.07 -11.67 -6.60
C ASP A 70 3.22 -12.59 -6.18
N LYS A 71 4.06 -12.97 -7.14
CA LYS A 71 5.33 -13.65 -6.84
C LYS A 71 6.45 -12.62 -6.69
N PRO A 72 7.22 -12.65 -5.59
CA PRO A 72 8.36 -11.77 -5.42
C PRO A 72 9.45 -12.14 -6.42
N ILE A 73 9.85 -11.16 -7.23
CA ILE A 73 10.87 -11.30 -8.29
C ILE A 73 12.10 -10.43 -8.04
N GLY A 74 12.07 -9.59 -7.01
CA GLY A 74 13.20 -8.78 -6.58
C GLY A 74 12.79 -7.75 -5.52
N SER A 75 13.65 -6.77 -5.31
CA SER A 75 13.38 -5.62 -4.46
C SER A 75 13.95 -4.34 -5.06
N ALA A 76 13.31 -3.21 -4.78
CA ALA A 76 13.76 -1.90 -5.22
C ALA A 76 13.46 -0.85 -4.16
N SER A 77 14.11 0.31 -4.25
CA SER A 77 13.78 1.44 -3.36
C SER A 77 12.35 1.91 -3.60
N LYS A 78 11.73 2.42 -2.55
CA LYS A 78 10.41 3.04 -2.61
C LYS A 78 10.37 4.13 -3.68
N LYS A 79 11.42 4.94 -3.81
CA LYS A 79 11.56 5.90 -4.93
C LYS A 79 11.32 5.21 -6.29
N ALA A 80 12.08 4.16 -6.60
CA ALA A 80 12.02 3.51 -7.90
C ALA A 80 10.63 2.92 -8.19
N CYS A 81 10.01 2.34 -7.17
CA CYS A 81 8.66 1.76 -7.23
C CYS A 81 7.55 2.79 -7.50
N HIS A 82 7.72 4.05 -7.08
CA HIS A 82 6.66 5.07 -7.15
C HIS A 82 6.85 6.09 -8.29
N LEU A 83 7.92 5.97 -9.08
CA LEU A 83 8.13 6.82 -10.26
C LEU A 83 7.25 6.34 -11.43
N MET A 84 6.45 7.24 -12.00
CA MET A 84 5.60 6.94 -13.17
C MET A 84 6.41 6.42 -14.35
N THR A 85 7.66 6.88 -14.53
CA THR A 85 8.56 6.38 -15.57
C THR A 85 8.84 4.88 -15.45
N ASN A 86 8.85 4.32 -14.24
CA ASN A 86 9.03 2.89 -14.00
C ASN A 86 7.70 2.14 -13.97
N ILE A 87 6.69 2.73 -13.34
CA ILE A 87 5.32 2.19 -13.30
C ILE A 87 4.75 1.97 -14.70
N ASP A 88 4.91 2.93 -15.62
CA ASP A 88 4.40 2.81 -17.00
C ASP A 88 5.16 1.78 -17.84
N ARG A 89 6.34 1.36 -17.38
CA ARG A 89 7.10 0.24 -17.93
C ARG A 89 6.73 -1.09 -17.26
N GLY A 90 5.85 -1.07 -16.27
CA GLY A 90 5.25 -2.23 -15.61
C GLY A 90 5.70 -2.47 -14.17
N LEU A 91 6.63 -1.68 -13.60
CA LEU A 91 7.19 -1.97 -12.28
C LEU A 91 6.06 -2.02 -11.23
N LEU A 92 5.97 -3.12 -10.52
CA LEU A 92 4.87 -3.48 -9.62
C LEU A 92 5.45 -3.91 -8.27
N HIS A 93 4.86 -3.45 -7.17
CA HIS A 93 5.30 -3.83 -5.82
C HIS A 93 4.16 -4.26 -4.92
N ARG A 94 4.51 -4.95 -3.83
CA ARG A 94 3.53 -5.37 -2.81
C ARG A 94 3.18 -4.21 -1.89
N ALA A 95 1.90 -4.12 -1.53
CA ALA A 95 1.38 -3.13 -0.59
C ALA A 95 0.34 -3.74 0.35
N PHE A 96 -0.11 -2.94 1.31
CA PHE A 96 -1.26 -3.26 2.15
C PHE A 96 -2.09 -2.02 2.50
N SER A 97 -3.37 -2.27 2.76
CA SER A 97 -4.34 -1.30 3.24
C SER A 97 -5.05 -1.82 4.49
N VAL A 98 -4.86 -1.14 5.62
CA VAL A 98 -5.52 -1.45 6.90
C VAL A 98 -6.82 -0.68 7.05
N PHE A 99 -7.87 -1.40 7.44
CA PHE A 99 -9.17 -0.88 7.87
C PHE A 99 -9.39 -1.26 9.34
N LEU A 100 -9.12 -0.31 10.24
CA LEU A 100 -9.26 -0.46 11.68
C LEU A 100 -10.62 0.09 12.10
N PHE A 101 -11.44 -0.79 12.69
CA PHE A 101 -12.72 -0.44 13.26
C PHE A 101 -12.63 -0.39 14.78
N ASP A 102 -13.29 0.58 15.41
CA ASP A 102 -13.47 0.59 16.85
C ASP A 102 -14.58 -0.38 17.29
N SER A 103 -14.82 -0.47 18.60
CA SER A 103 -15.90 -1.27 19.19
C SER A 103 -17.31 -0.80 18.81
N ASN A 104 -17.45 0.42 18.27
CA ASN A 104 -18.71 0.97 17.74
C ASN A 104 -18.86 0.77 16.22
N ASN A 105 -18.00 -0.05 15.60
CA ASN A 105 -17.93 -0.28 14.16
C ASN A 105 -17.69 1.01 13.36
N ARG A 106 -16.98 1.99 13.91
CA ARG A 106 -16.53 3.18 13.17
C ARG A 106 -15.13 2.92 12.61
N LEU A 107 -14.92 3.26 11.34
CA LEU A 107 -13.62 3.16 10.67
C LEU A 107 -12.74 4.34 11.06
N LEU A 108 -11.49 4.05 11.45
CA LEU A 108 -10.45 5.07 11.59
C LEU A 108 -9.93 5.45 10.20
N LEU A 109 -10.04 6.73 9.86
CA LEU A 109 -9.43 7.35 8.70
C LEU A 109 -8.22 8.17 9.10
N GLN A 110 -7.28 8.33 8.17
CA GLN A 110 -6.23 9.34 8.26
C GLN A 110 -6.34 10.31 7.08
N GLN A 111 -5.98 11.57 7.31
CA GLN A 111 -5.64 12.52 6.27
C GLN A 111 -4.13 12.55 6.14
N ARG A 112 -3.63 12.22 4.94
CA ARG A 112 -2.19 12.20 4.63
C ARG A 112 -1.59 13.58 4.87
N ALA A 113 -0.40 13.61 5.50
CA ALA A 113 0.34 14.85 5.72
C ALA A 113 0.67 15.58 4.40
N SER A 114 0.93 16.88 4.48
CA SER A 114 1.23 17.70 3.28
C SER A 114 2.60 17.33 2.70
N GLU A 115 3.47 16.79 3.55
CA GLU A 115 4.84 16.38 3.29
C GLU A 115 4.91 15.06 2.49
N LYS A 116 3.82 14.29 2.44
CA LYS A 116 3.78 13.01 1.71
C LYS A 116 4.04 13.24 0.22
N ILE A 117 4.98 12.46 -0.33
CA ILE A 117 5.37 12.55 -1.74
C ILE A 117 4.22 12.14 -2.67
N THR A 118 3.50 11.06 -2.33
CA THR A 118 2.31 10.63 -3.06
C THR A 118 1.03 11.06 -2.33
N PHE A 119 0.07 11.61 -3.08
CA PHE A 119 -1.27 11.99 -2.61
C PHE A 119 -1.29 12.79 -1.28
N PRO A 120 -0.53 13.90 -1.14
CA PRO A 120 -0.61 14.73 0.05
C PRO A 120 -2.03 15.28 0.24
N ASP A 121 -2.40 15.53 1.50
CA ASP A 121 -3.68 16.13 1.93
C ASP A 121 -4.95 15.32 1.63
N MET A 122 -4.83 14.11 1.09
CA MET A 122 -5.96 13.25 0.80
C MET A 122 -6.35 12.40 2.02
N TRP A 123 -7.65 12.25 2.23
CA TRP A 123 -8.23 11.29 3.17
C TRP A 123 -8.12 9.86 2.61
N THR A 124 -7.80 8.90 3.49
CA THR A 124 -7.65 7.49 3.14
C THR A 124 -8.06 6.60 4.33
N ASN A 125 -8.12 5.29 4.12
CA ASN A 125 -8.26 4.31 5.21
C ASN A 125 -7.10 4.39 6.20
N THR A 126 -7.26 3.75 7.36
CA THR A 126 -6.36 3.78 8.53
C THR A 126 -4.88 3.92 8.24
N CYS A 127 -4.29 3.02 7.45
CA CYS A 127 -2.86 2.99 7.18
C CYS A 127 -2.61 2.23 5.87
N CYS A 128 -1.79 2.80 4.99
CA CYS A 128 -1.40 2.20 3.71
C CYS A 128 0.11 2.33 3.54
N SER A 129 0.79 1.21 3.32
CA SER A 129 2.24 1.18 3.17
C SER A 129 2.68 -0.16 2.58
N HIS A 130 3.99 -0.40 2.58
CA HIS A 130 4.61 -1.57 1.98
C HIS A 130 5.19 -2.52 3.04
N PRO A 131 5.04 -3.85 2.87
CA PRO A 131 5.96 -4.79 3.49
C PRO A 131 7.37 -4.63 2.90
N LEU A 132 8.38 -4.73 3.75
CA LEU A 132 9.78 -4.58 3.33
C LEU A 132 10.33 -5.89 2.78
N GLY A 133 11.29 -5.78 1.85
CA GLY A 133 12.11 -6.88 1.35
C GLY A 133 13.09 -7.43 2.39
N ILE A 134 12.61 -7.84 3.56
CA ILE A 134 13.41 -8.35 4.68
C ILE A 134 12.88 -9.70 5.17
N PRO A 135 13.72 -10.51 5.85
CA PRO A 135 13.26 -11.72 6.51
C PRO A 135 12.10 -11.41 7.47
N GLY A 136 10.97 -12.08 7.25
CA GLY A 136 9.76 -11.92 8.07
C GLY A 136 8.66 -11.09 7.45
N GLU A 137 8.94 -10.17 6.52
CA GLU A 137 7.92 -9.36 5.82
C GLU A 137 7.72 -9.77 4.35
N THR A 138 8.69 -10.44 3.71
CA THR A 138 8.59 -10.82 2.29
C THR A 138 7.48 -11.83 1.97
N GLY A 139 7.68 -13.13 2.24
CA GLY A 139 6.70 -14.20 1.92
C GLY A 139 6.47 -14.46 0.42
N ALA A 140 6.77 -15.68 -0.06
CA ALA A 140 6.59 -16.04 -1.47
C ALA A 140 5.22 -16.70 -1.79
N GLU A 141 4.66 -17.41 -0.80
CA GLU A 141 3.32 -18.00 -0.90
C GLU A 141 2.32 -17.21 -0.08
N LEU A 142 1.04 -17.31 -0.43
CA LEU A 142 -0.02 -16.46 0.12
C LEU A 142 -0.03 -16.43 1.65
N GLU A 143 0.06 -17.57 2.33
CA GLU A 143 0.05 -17.63 3.80
C GLU A 143 1.25 -16.87 4.41
N ALA A 144 2.44 -17.07 3.86
CA ALA A 144 3.65 -16.39 4.32
C ALA A 144 3.61 -14.89 4.02
N ALA A 145 3.09 -14.50 2.86
CA ALA A 145 2.92 -13.11 2.46
C ALA A 145 1.88 -12.40 3.33
N VAL A 146 0.75 -13.03 3.66
CA VAL A 146 -0.25 -12.48 4.59
C VAL A 146 0.39 -12.24 5.96
N LEU A 147 1.16 -13.18 6.48
CA LEU A 147 1.85 -12.99 7.76
C LEU A 147 2.88 -11.85 7.71
N GLY A 148 3.63 -11.75 6.61
CA GLY A 148 4.59 -10.67 6.40
C GLY A 148 3.93 -9.29 6.32
N VAL A 149 2.84 -9.20 5.57
CA VAL A 149 2.03 -7.98 5.46
C VAL A 149 1.42 -7.59 6.81
N LYS A 150 0.94 -8.53 7.62
CA LYS A 150 0.45 -8.22 8.98
C LYS A 150 1.52 -7.62 9.88
N ARG A 151 2.77 -8.11 9.80
CA ARG A 151 3.91 -7.53 10.54
C ARG A 151 4.21 -6.11 10.07
N ALA A 152 4.21 -5.90 8.76
CA ALA A 152 4.40 -4.57 8.17
C ALA A 152 3.29 -3.60 8.60
N ALA A 153 2.04 -4.04 8.59
CA ALA A 153 0.89 -3.27 9.05
C ALA A 153 1.04 -2.86 10.52
N GLN A 154 1.38 -3.79 11.41
CA GLN A 154 1.63 -3.49 12.82
C GLN A 154 2.77 -2.46 13.01
N ARG A 155 3.88 -2.62 12.28
CA ARG A 155 5.02 -1.68 12.30
C ARG A 155 4.61 -0.28 11.84
N LYS A 156 3.84 -0.18 10.76
CA LYS A 156 3.42 1.10 10.17
C LYS A 156 2.32 1.79 10.96
N LEU A 157 1.40 1.04 11.59
CA LEU A 157 0.43 1.59 12.52
C LEU A 157 1.10 2.26 13.73
N ASP A 158 2.20 1.69 14.25
CA ASP A 158 3.00 2.36 15.28
C ASP A 158 3.71 3.61 14.73
N GLN A 159 4.38 3.48 13.59
CA GLN A 159 5.14 4.59 12.99
C GLN A 159 4.27 5.80 12.61
N GLU A 160 3.09 5.58 12.00
CA GLU A 160 2.24 6.65 11.47
C GLU A 160 1.25 7.17 12.53
N LEU A 161 0.65 6.28 13.31
CA LEU A 161 -0.45 6.60 14.22
C LEU A 161 -0.12 6.39 15.69
N GLY A 162 1.06 5.87 16.02
CA GLY A 162 1.48 5.59 17.40
C GLY A 162 0.78 4.40 18.04
N ILE A 163 0.06 3.59 17.26
CA ILE A 163 -0.71 2.45 17.75
C ILE A 163 0.25 1.30 18.08
N LYS A 164 0.33 0.95 19.37
CA LYS A 164 1.29 -0.05 19.86
C LYS A 164 0.87 -1.47 19.52
N ALA A 165 1.85 -2.35 19.30
CA ALA A 165 1.66 -3.73 18.88
C ALA A 165 0.73 -4.53 19.80
N GLU A 166 0.72 -4.23 21.10
CA GLU A 166 -0.13 -4.89 22.09
C GLU A 166 -1.62 -4.59 21.87
N GLN A 167 -1.95 -3.46 21.25
CA GLN A 167 -3.32 -3.05 20.92
C GLN A 167 -3.81 -3.73 19.63
N VAL A 168 -2.88 -4.06 18.73
CA VAL A 168 -3.16 -4.65 17.41
C VAL A 168 -2.33 -5.93 17.16
N PRO A 169 -2.56 -7.01 17.92
CA PRO A 169 -1.80 -8.23 17.78
C PRO A 169 -2.10 -8.95 16.44
N LEU A 170 -1.10 -9.65 15.89
CA LEU A 170 -1.11 -10.15 14.49
C LEU A 170 -2.27 -11.12 14.19
N GLU A 171 -2.70 -11.89 15.18
CA GLU A 171 -3.81 -12.84 15.08
C GLU A 171 -5.18 -12.16 14.94
N LYS A 172 -5.30 -10.89 15.35
CA LYS A 172 -6.55 -10.11 15.22
C LYS A 172 -6.71 -9.45 13.84
N PHE A 173 -5.63 -9.38 13.05
CA PHE A 173 -5.77 -8.95 11.67
C PHE A 173 -6.47 -10.03 10.84
N GLU A 174 -7.46 -9.62 10.07
CA GLU A 174 -8.19 -10.47 9.14
C GLU A 174 -7.78 -10.10 7.72
N PHE A 175 -7.31 -11.07 6.95
CA PHE A 175 -7.00 -10.89 5.54
C PHE A 175 -8.25 -11.14 4.69
N PHE A 176 -8.61 -10.17 3.85
CA PHE A 176 -9.80 -10.24 3.01
C PHE A 176 -9.46 -10.71 1.61
N THR A 177 -8.73 -9.90 0.87
CA THR A 177 -8.41 -10.13 -0.55
C THR A 177 -7.18 -9.33 -0.95
N ARG A 178 -6.77 -9.48 -2.21
CA ARG A 178 -5.73 -8.66 -2.85
C ARG A 178 -6.31 -7.89 -4.02
N ILE A 179 -5.93 -6.62 -4.15
CA ILE A 179 -6.36 -5.76 -5.26
C ILE A 179 -5.13 -5.31 -6.04
N HIS A 180 -5.12 -5.59 -7.34
CA HIS A 180 -4.15 -5.03 -8.27
C HIS A 180 -4.73 -3.75 -8.87
N TYR A 181 -4.12 -2.61 -8.58
CA TYR A 181 -4.52 -1.30 -9.11
C TYR A 181 -3.31 -0.45 -9.55
N LYS A 182 -3.58 0.56 -10.38
CA LYS A 182 -2.60 1.59 -10.78
C LYS A 182 -3.20 2.99 -10.69
N ALA A 183 -2.50 3.94 -10.06
CA ALA A 183 -3.00 5.30 -9.90
C ALA A 183 -1.88 6.36 -9.92
N PRO A 184 -1.92 7.36 -10.83
CA PRO A 184 -0.98 8.49 -10.79
C PRO A 184 -1.32 9.46 -9.64
N SER A 185 -0.29 10.02 -9.01
CA SER A 185 -0.39 11.09 -8.00
C SER A 185 -0.30 12.47 -8.65
N ASP A 186 0.85 12.81 -9.23
CA ASP A 186 1.17 14.17 -9.73
C ASP A 186 2.00 14.17 -11.02
N GLY A 187 1.67 13.25 -11.94
CA GLY A 187 2.37 13.09 -13.23
C GLY A 187 3.75 12.45 -13.11
N LYS A 188 4.52 12.78 -12.06
CA LYS A 188 5.82 12.18 -11.77
C LYS A 188 5.70 10.95 -10.86
N TRP A 189 4.89 11.04 -9.82
CA TRP A 189 4.72 9.95 -8.85
C TRP A 189 3.39 9.25 -9.05
N GLY A 190 3.31 8.00 -8.59
CA GLY A 190 2.10 7.19 -8.60
C GLY A 190 2.25 5.90 -7.80
N GLU A 191 1.24 5.05 -7.92
CA GLU A 191 1.14 3.74 -7.29
C GLU A 191 0.83 2.69 -8.36
N HIS A 192 1.46 1.52 -8.25
CA HIS A 192 1.15 0.33 -9.02
C HIS A 192 1.41 -0.87 -8.13
N GLU A 193 0.34 -1.44 -7.60
CA GLU A 193 0.43 -2.28 -6.40
C GLU A 193 -0.45 -3.52 -6.50
N ILE A 194 0.01 -4.61 -5.88
CA ILE A 194 -0.85 -5.67 -5.36
C ILE A 194 -1.07 -5.39 -3.88
N ASP A 195 -2.25 -4.84 -3.56
CA ASP A 195 -2.64 -4.32 -2.27
C ASP A 195 -3.40 -5.36 -1.44
N TYR A 196 -2.83 -5.74 -0.31
CA TYR A 196 -3.43 -6.65 0.65
C TYR A 196 -4.42 -5.94 1.56
N ILE A 197 -5.68 -6.36 1.52
CA ILE A 197 -6.72 -5.74 2.34
C ILE A 197 -6.79 -6.42 3.70
N LEU A 198 -6.45 -5.66 4.74
CA LEU A 198 -6.43 -6.11 6.13
C LEU A 198 -7.48 -5.37 6.96
N PHE A 199 -8.26 -6.13 7.71
CA PHE A 199 -9.21 -5.59 8.69
C PHE A 199 -8.70 -5.89 10.09
N ILE A 200 -9.01 -5.00 11.04
CA ILE A 200 -8.82 -5.25 12.45
C ILE A 200 -9.87 -4.49 13.25
N GLN A 201 -10.42 -5.10 14.30
CA GLN A 201 -11.28 -4.40 15.25
C GLN A 201 -10.54 -4.24 16.57
N ALA A 202 -10.30 -2.99 16.97
CA ALA A 202 -9.61 -2.64 18.19
C ALA A 202 -9.92 -1.19 18.59
N ASP A 203 -10.14 -0.95 19.88
CA ASP A 203 -10.08 0.39 20.45
C ASP A 203 -8.61 0.72 20.71
N VAL A 204 -8.11 1.82 20.15
CA VAL A 204 -6.69 2.16 20.16
C VAL A 204 -6.43 3.59 20.61
N ASP A 205 -5.30 3.78 21.29
CA ASP A 205 -4.73 5.09 21.58
C ASP A 205 -3.91 5.59 20.38
N LEU A 206 -4.08 6.87 20.04
CA LEU A 206 -3.36 7.52 18.95
C LEU A 206 -2.27 8.45 19.47
N ASN A 207 -1.07 8.34 18.89
CA ASN A 207 0.01 9.30 19.00
C ASN A 207 0.54 9.57 17.58
N VAL A 208 -0.25 10.35 16.83
CA VAL A 208 -0.09 10.56 15.39
C VAL A 208 1.25 11.24 15.08
N ASN A 209 1.97 10.69 14.11
CA ASN A 209 3.16 11.32 13.56
C ASN A 209 2.72 12.40 12.54
N PRO A 210 2.96 13.71 12.81
CA PRO A 210 2.51 14.79 11.94
C PRO A 210 3.17 14.79 10.56
N ASN A 211 4.33 14.13 10.39
CA ASN A 211 4.97 13.96 9.08
C ASN A 211 4.31 12.87 8.22
N GLU A 212 3.43 12.06 8.80
CA GLU A 212 2.73 10.97 8.11
C GLU A 212 1.23 11.27 7.93
N ALA A 213 0.57 11.76 8.98
CA ALA A 213 -0.83 12.13 8.96
C ALA A 213 -1.07 13.50 9.61
N ARG A 214 -1.83 14.36 8.92
CA ARG A 214 -2.20 15.70 9.41
C ARG A 214 -3.52 15.73 10.17
N ASP A 215 -4.33 14.70 10.03
CA ASP A 215 -5.61 14.56 10.74
C ASP A 215 -6.03 13.08 10.82
N THR A 216 -6.92 12.75 11.76
CA THR A 216 -7.53 11.44 11.90
C THR A 216 -9.00 11.56 12.27
N ARG A 217 -9.83 10.62 11.82
CA ARG A 217 -11.27 10.66 12.13
C ARG A 217 -11.86 9.26 12.19
N TYR A 218 -12.57 8.97 13.27
CA TYR A 218 -13.49 7.83 13.31
C TYR A 218 -14.81 8.20 12.64
N VAL A 219 -15.27 7.37 11.72
CA VAL A 219 -16.51 7.60 10.98
C VAL A 219 -17.36 6.33 10.89
N SER A 220 -18.67 6.48 10.97
CA SER A 220 -19.64 5.49 10.54
C SER A 220 -19.69 5.37 9.01
N ALA A 221 -20.34 4.32 8.50
CA ALA A 221 -20.55 4.14 7.07
C ALA A 221 -21.36 5.31 6.46
N GLU A 222 -22.37 5.81 7.18
CA GLU A 222 -23.20 6.95 6.77
C GLU A 222 -22.39 8.25 6.73
N GLU A 223 -21.57 8.52 7.75
CA GLU A 223 -20.68 9.69 7.77
C GLU A 223 -19.65 9.63 6.64
N LEU A 224 -19.05 8.46 6.36
CA LEU A 224 -18.12 8.33 5.23
C LEU A 224 -18.81 8.60 3.89
N LYS A 225 -20.04 8.08 3.69
CA LYS A 225 -20.84 8.40 2.49
C LYS A 225 -21.10 9.90 2.36
N GLN A 226 -21.38 10.58 3.47
CA GLN A 226 -21.56 12.03 3.48
C GLN A 226 -20.26 12.75 3.11
N MET A 227 -19.12 12.36 3.71
CA MET A 227 -17.82 12.94 3.40
C MET A 227 -17.45 12.82 1.92
N PHE A 228 -17.85 11.75 1.22
CA PHE A 228 -17.64 11.63 -0.23
C PHE A 228 -18.42 12.67 -1.07
N THR A 229 -19.47 13.27 -0.51
CA THR A 229 -20.27 14.32 -1.16
C THR A 229 -19.86 15.73 -0.75
N GLU A 230 -19.02 15.87 0.28
CA GLU A 230 -18.55 17.16 0.78
C GLU A 230 -17.55 17.82 -0.20
N PRO A 231 -17.86 19.02 -0.72
CA PRO A 231 -16.94 19.75 -1.58
C PRO A 231 -15.64 20.09 -0.84
N GLY A 232 -14.50 19.81 -1.47
CA GLY A 232 -13.17 20.16 -0.94
C GLY A 232 -12.44 19.01 -0.26
N LEU A 233 -13.15 17.95 0.17
CA LEU A 233 -12.48 16.73 0.60
C LEU A 233 -11.96 15.93 -0.60
N LYS A 234 -10.67 15.59 -0.53
CA LYS A 234 -10.02 14.71 -1.50
C LYS A 234 -9.77 13.37 -0.86
N PHE A 235 -9.91 12.30 -1.62
CA PHE A 235 -9.63 10.95 -1.15
C PHE A 235 -8.72 10.25 -2.14
N THR A 236 -7.90 9.36 -1.60
CA THR A 236 -6.96 8.56 -2.39
C THR A 236 -7.70 7.64 -3.35
N PRO A 237 -7.13 7.35 -4.54
CA PRO A 237 -7.81 6.56 -5.57
C PRO A 237 -8.19 5.15 -5.09
N TRP A 238 -7.29 4.45 -4.40
CA TRP A 238 -7.55 3.10 -3.88
C TRP A 238 -8.65 3.11 -2.82
N PHE A 239 -8.67 4.11 -1.92
CA PHE A 239 -9.70 4.17 -0.89
C PHE A 239 -11.08 4.41 -1.50
N LYS A 240 -11.20 5.29 -2.51
CA LYS A 240 -12.45 5.47 -3.26
C LYS A 240 -12.87 4.19 -3.97
N LEU A 241 -11.91 3.51 -4.61
CA LEU A 241 -12.14 2.25 -5.31
C LEU A 241 -12.71 1.19 -4.36
N ILE A 242 -12.01 0.91 -3.26
CA ILE A 242 -12.40 -0.06 -2.24
C ILE A 242 -13.75 0.30 -1.63
N CYS A 243 -13.97 1.57 -1.30
CA CYS A 243 -15.24 2.05 -0.76
C CYS A 243 -16.43 1.73 -1.69
N ASN A 244 -16.29 2.10 -2.96
CA ASN A 244 -17.36 1.98 -3.95
C ASN A 244 -17.59 0.55 -4.44
N SER A 245 -16.59 -0.32 -4.33
CA SER A 245 -16.69 -1.69 -4.83
C SER A 245 -17.05 -2.73 -3.78
N MET A 246 -16.61 -2.56 -2.52
CA MET A 246 -16.65 -3.66 -1.55
C MET A 246 -16.80 -3.23 -0.08
N LEU A 247 -16.19 -2.12 0.35
CA LEU A 247 -16.13 -1.76 1.77
C LEU A 247 -17.51 -1.64 2.40
N PHE A 248 -18.45 -0.91 1.77
CA PHE A 248 -19.77 -0.68 2.39
C PHE A 248 -20.58 -1.97 2.54
N GLU A 249 -20.40 -2.92 1.63
CA GLU A 249 -21.01 -4.26 1.74
C GLU A 249 -20.39 -5.03 2.91
N TRP A 250 -19.06 -5.10 2.98
CA TRP A 250 -18.35 -5.77 4.08
C TRP A 250 -18.67 -5.13 5.43
N TRP A 251 -18.69 -3.80 5.49
CA TRP A 251 -19.01 -3.03 6.68
C TRP A 251 -20.41 -3.38 7.21
N SER A 252 -21.39 -3.56 6.33
CA SER A 252 -22.75 -3.97 6.72
C SER A 252 -22.84 -5.34 7.39
N HIS A 253 -21.78 -6.16 7.26
CA HIS A 253 -21.66 -7.47 7.86
C HIS A 253 -20.69 -7.52 9.06
N LEU A 254 -20.08 -6.41 9.47
CA LEU A 254 -19.18 -6.37 10.64
C LEU A 254 -19.88 -6.92 11.89
N GLY A 255 -19.17 -7.74 12.66
CA GLY A 255 -19.70 -8.40 13.85
C GLY A 255 -20.66 -9.56 13.57
N THR A 256 -20.85 -9.95 12.30
CA THR A 256 -21.73 -11.08 11.92
C THR A 256 -20.93 -12.18 11.23
N ALA A 257 -21.43 -13.43 11.31
CA ALA A 257 -20.86 -14.56 10.55
C ALA A 257 -20.94 -14.36 9.02
N GLY A 258 -21.77 -13.42 8.55
CA GLY A 258 -21.88 -13.06 7.14
C GLY A 258 -20.63 -12.40 6.57
N LEU A 259 -19.70 -11.93 7.41
CA LEU A 259 -18.43 -11.35 6.98
C LEU A 259 -17.42 -12.40 6.50
N ASP A 260 -17.48 -13.62 7.06
CA ASP A 260 -16.46 -14.65 6.85
C ASP A 260 -16.34 -15.11 5.39
N LYS A 261 -17.42 -15.02 4.60
CA LYS A 261 -17.41 -15.36 3.16
C LYS A 261 -16.52 -14.44 2.31
N TYR A 262 -16.13 -13.27 2.83
CA TYR A 262 -15.26 -12.31 2.13
C TYR A 262 -13.79 -12.42 2.54
N LYS A 263 -13.47 -13.28 3.52
CA LYS A 263 -12.11 -13.44 4.04
C LYS A 263 -11.32 -14.46 3.23
N GLY A 264 -10.02 -14.24 3.11
CA GLY A 264 -9.09 -15.22 2.55
C GLY A 264 -9.26 -15.53 1.07
N GLU A 265 -9.72 -14.57 0.27
CA GLU A 265 -9.84 -14.75 -1.17
C GLU A 265 -8.46 -15.03 -1.80
N LYS A 266 -8.39 -16.10 -2.60
CA LYS A 266 -7.15 -16.55 -3.23
C LYS A 266 -6.86 -15.81 -4.53
N GLU A 267 -7.87 -15.41 -5.26
CA GLU A 267 -7.70 -14.68 -6.52
C GLU A 267 -7.38 -13.20 -6.27
N ILE A 268 -6.61 -12.60 -7.18
CA ILE A 268 -6.29 -11.17 -7.15
C ILE A 268 -7.37 -10.43 -7.93
N ARG A 269 -8.02 -9.44 -7.29
CA ARG A 269 -8.97 -8.55 -7.95
C ARG A 269 -8.22 -7.53 -8.78
N ARG A 270 -8.39 -7.53 -10.10
CA ARG A 270 -7.74 -6.55 -11.00
C ARG A 270 -8.72 -5.41 -11.27
N MET A 271 -8.40 -4.20 -10.84
CA MET A 271 -9.34 -3.08 -10.73
C MET A 271 -8.77 -1.77 -11.26
#